data_AF-A0A2S6GPE2-F1
#
_entry.id   AF-A0A2S6GPE2-F1
#
_cell.length_a   1.000
_cell.length_b   1.000
_cell.length_c   1.000
_cell.angle_alpha   90.00
_cell.angle_beta   90.00
_cell.angle_gamma   90.00
#
_symmetry.space_group_name_H-M   'P 1'
#
loop_
_entity.id
_entity.type
_entity.pdbx_description
1 polymer ?
#
loop_
_entity_poly.entity_id
_entity_poly.type
_entity_poly.pdbx_seq_one_letter_code
_entity_poly.pdbx_strand_id
1 'polypeptide(L)'
;MRLVVVPPLIDPTITPVVADDDRLVDLNELFLRRVLAPEALDALARRVPEADAVFVRAAAAVLDRAGRPDEATLRALGLVLRVVSRTDPALRLAGDDVELVEGSTESSAHVVAAAARTRLFDQETAVAAGLDGPVHLVVETDQQLPAAVAVVAVVGASNVVLCGRFARAHRAALGRVAALAGVRFADWSPRWRLGAAWSPEPVRWARHADEVVPGDRWAGWLTPADLGAVPGAAWSDCVGLTVAATRCDGDLLVGADGTAAAAPFPAPAVELLVGVPGIGVDEVTATAARLADEGRLAGIGPFRLPAGAPSHRLGHPVEIDRSPAHDLPRWTHVVGGPAGDGIDLAALVERFGARVPLYPGRFGACCLRAGTRPPWEPAAVVVDSTLVNLRTGRAFGLHPRLAPLVRRLAEGERGALDPLPEARRTTLTDQLERAGVLTPARPSPGTPLPAAPRGES
;
A
#
# COMPACT_ATOMS: atom_id res chain seq x y z
N MET A 1 -29.65 -13.60 -6.38
CA MET A 1 -28.40 -14.35 -6.54
C MET A 1 -27.58 -13.84 -7.71
N ARG A 2 -26.50 -13.13 -7.40
CA ARG A 2 -25.43 -12.72 -8.33
C ARG A 2 -24.24 -13.65 -8.16
N LEU A 3 -23.56 -13.98 -9.25
CA LEU A 3 -22.20 -14.51 -9.19
C LEU A 3 -21.23 -13.32 -9.18
N VAL A 4 -20.67 -13.00 -8.02
CA VAL A 4 -19.74 -11.88 -7.82
C VAL A 4 -18.31 -12.39 -7.96
N VAL A 5 -17.54 -11.78 -8.86
CA VAL A 5 -16.13 -12.13 -9.09
C VAL A 5 -15.26 -10.92 -8.73
N VAL A 6 -14.29 -11.13 -7.85
CA VAL A 6 -13.25 -10.14 -7.55
C VAL A 6 -11.98 -10.54 -8.29
N PRO A 7 -11.54 -9.81 -9.33
CA PRO A 7 -10.32 -10.12 -10.05
C PRO A 7 -9.09 -9.81 -9.18
N PRO A 8 -7.92 -10.41 -9.50
CA PRO A 8 -6.66 -10.08 -8.86
C PRO A 8 -6.34 -8.58 -8.83
N LEU A 9 -5.42 -8.20 -7.95
CA LEU A 9 -4.88 -6.85 -7.76
C LEU A 9 -5.84 -5.90 -7.03
N ILE A 10 -6.66 -6.44 -6.14
CA ILE A 10 -7.29 -5.65 -5.09
C ILE A 10 -6.51 -5.79 -3.79
N ASP A 11 -6.66 -4.81 -2.92
CA ASP A 11 -6.05 -4.80 -1.59
C ASP A 11 -6.31 -6.13 -0.85
N PRO A 12 -5.26 -6.90 -0.53
CA PRO A 12 -5.34 -8.23 0.11
C PRO A 12 -5.83 -8.17 1.56
N THR A 13 -5.93 -6.98 2.15
CA THR A 13 -6.29 -6.79 3.55
C THR A 13 -7.78 -6.55 3.75
N ILE A 14 -8.53 -6.38 2.67
CA ILE A 14 -9.97 -6.19 2.68
C ILE A 14 -10.67 -7.35 2.00
N THR A 15 -11.91 -7.61 2.43
CA THR A 15 -12.78 -8.63 1.85
C THR A 15 -14.11 -8.00 1.45
N PRO A 16 -14.71 -8.40 0.32
CA PRO A 16 -16.01 -7.91 -0.08
C PRO A 16 -17.09 -8.45 0.85
N VAL A 17 -18.07 -7.62 1.16
CA VAL A 17 -19.32 -7.99 1.83
C VAL A 17 -20.40 -8.07 0.76
N VAL A 18 -20.82 -9.30 0.44
CA VAL A 18 -21.90 -9.60 -0.51
C VAL A 18 -23.16 -10.03 0.24
N ALA A 19 -24.31 -10.04 -0.44
CA ALA A 19 -25.56 -10.52 0.17
C ALA A 19 -25.51 -12.04 0.39
N ASP A 20 -26.28 -12.56 1.35
CA ASP A 20 -26.30 -13.99 1.69
C ASP A 20 -26.72 -14.89 0.52
N ASP A 21 -27.50 -14.36 -0.43
CA ASP A 21 -27.95 -15.07 -1.62
C ASP A 21 -26.99 -14.91 -2.82
N ASP A 22 -25.90 -14.14 -2.68
CA ASP A 22 -24.88 -14.00 -3.71
C ASP A 22 -23.77 -15.04 -3.55
N ARG A 23 -23.20 -15.50 -4.67
CA ARG A 23 -22.04 -16.40 -4.70
C ARG A 23 -20.78 -15.58 -5.00
N LEU A 24 -19.81 -15.60 -4.09
CA LEU A 24 -18.51 -14.96 -4.28
C LEU A 24 -17.48 -15.94 -4.86
N VAL A 25 -16.74 -15.48 -5.88
CA VAL A 25 -15.52 -16.10 -6.38
C VAL A 25 -14.40 -15.06 -6.29
N ASP A 26 -13.58 -15.17 -5.26
CA ASP A 26 -12.48 -14.25 -5.01
C ASP A 26 -11.20 -14.74 -5.69
N LEU A 27 -10.95 -14.25 -6.91
CA LEU A 27 -9.74 -14.59 -7.67
C LEU A 27 -8.50 -13.88 -7.12
N ASN A 28 -8.68 -12.77 -6.40
CA ASN A 28 -7.57 -12.09 -5.72
C ASN A 28 -7.04 -12.92 -4.56
N GLU A 29 -7.93 -13.45 -3.72
CA GLU A 29 -7.56 -14.38 -2.65
C GLU A 29 -6.87 -15.63 -3.22
N LEU A 30 -7.40 -16.18 -4.33
CA LEU A 30 -6.82 -17.35 -4.99
C LEU A 30 -5.40 -17.07 -5.51
N PHE A 31 -5.19 -15.93 -6.17
CA PHE A 31 -3.89 -15.45 -6.63
C PHE A 31 -2.90 -15.34 -5.47
N LEU A 32 -3.30 -14.65 -4.40
CA LEU A 32 -2.45 -14.40 -3.24
C LEU A 32 -2.09 -15.70 -2.52
N ARG A 33 -3.06 -16.57 -2.25
CA ARG A 33 -2.82 -17.87 -1.62
C ARG A 33 -1.82 -18.70 -2.42
N ARG A 34 -1.88 -18.64 -3.75
CA ARG A 34 -0.95 -19.34 -4.63
C ARG A 34 0.46 -18.76 -4.60
N VAL A 35 0.60 -17.44 -4.75
CA VAL A 35 1.95 -16.82 -4.82
C VAL A 35 2.63 -16.73 -3.45
N LEU A 36 1.85 -16.79 -2.36
CA LEU A 36 2.33 -16.76 -0.98
C LEU A 36 2.46 -18.16 -0.34
N ALA A 37 2.10 -19.24 -1.05
CA ALA A 37 2.25 -20.59 -0.53
C ALA A 37 3.74 -20.89 -0.24
N PRO A 38 4.07 -21.58 0.88
CA PRO A 38 5.47 -21.90 1.23
C PRO A 38 6.26 -22.53 0.08
N GLU A 39 5.67 -23.50 -0.63
CA GLU A 39 6.31 -24.18 -1.76
C GLU A 39 6.54 -23.24 -2.95
N ALA A 40 5.64 -22.27 -3.15
CA ALA A 40 5.77 -21.26 -4.19
C ALA A 40 6.88 -20.26 -3.88
N LEU A 41 7.02 -19.85 -2.61
CA LEU A 41 8.10 -18.97 -2.15
C LEU A 41 9.47 -19.66 -2.23
N ASP A 42 9.54 -20.93 -1.84
CA ASP A 42 10.74 -21.75 -2.00
C ASP A 42 11.13 -21.92 -3.47
N ALA A 43 10.16 -22.19 -4.34
CA ALA A 43 10.38 -22.28 -5.78
C ALA A 43 10.75 -20.92 -6.40
N LEU A 44 10.25 -19.82 -5.86
CA LEU A 44 10.62 -18.47 -6.27
C LEU A 44 12.07 -18.16 -5.88
N ALA A 45 12.46 -18.41 -4.63
CA ALA A 45 13.81 -18.18 -4.13
C ALA A 45 14.88 -18.95 -4.94
N ARG A 46 14.57 -20.16 -5.43
CA ARG A 46 15.48 -20.95 -6.29
C ARG A 46 15.65 -20.42 -7.71
N ARG A 47 14.74 -19.56 -8.20
CA ARG A 47 14.70 -19.08 -9.60
C ARG A 47 15.21 -17.65 -9.77
N VAL A 48 15.38 -16.91 -8.68
CA VAL A 48 15.80 -15.51 -8.69
C VAL A 48 17.29 -15.38 -8.33
N PRO A 49 17.95 -14.25 -8.64
CA PRO A 49 19.32 -14.00 -8.20
C PRO A 49 19.47 -14.13 -6.68
N GLU A 50 20.66 -14.52 -6.20
CA GLU A 50 20.90 -14.77 -4.76
C GLU A 50 20.55 -13.55 -3.88
N ALA A 51 20.82 -12.35 -4.39
CA ALA A 51 20.47 -11.10 -3.73
C ALA A 51 18.96 -10.95 -3.50
N ASP A 52 18.10 -11.51 -4.35
CA ASP A 52 16.65 -11.51 -4.15
C ASP A 52 16.19 -12.74 -3.36
N ALA A 53 16.86 -13.88 -3.56
CA ALA A 53 16.52 -15.13 -2.89
C ALA A 53 16.57 -15.01 -1.37
N VAL A 54 17.51 -14.22 -0.83
CA VAL A 54 17.57 -13.94 0.61
C VAL A 54 16.38 -13.12 1.12
N PHE A 55 15.89 -12.15 0.32
CA PHE A 55 14.69 -11.38 0.67
C PHE A 55 13.41 -12.20 0.53
N VAL A 56 13.32 -13.08 -0.48
CA VAL A 56 12.17 -14.00 -0.62
C VAL A 56 12.09 -14.93 0.59
N ARG A 57 13.22 -15.51 1.01
CA ARG A 57 13.28 -16.34 2.22
C ARG A 57 12.94 -15.54 3.49
N ALA A 58 13.38 -14.28 3.56
CA ALA A 58 13.02 -13.39 4.66
C ALA A 58 11.51 -13.11 4.70
N ALA A 59 10.89 -12.84 3.55
CA ALA A 59 9.44 -12.68 3.44
C ALA A 59 8.70 -13.96 3.80
N ALA A 60 9.15 -15.13 3.34
CA ALA A 60 8.59 -16.42 3.74
C ALA A 60 8.63 -16.61 5.27
N ALA A 61 9.78 -16.31 5.90
CA ALA A 61 9.92 -16.40 7.35
C ALA A 61 9.01 -15.42 8.11
N VAL A 62 8.68 -14.26 7.53
CA VAL A 62 7.70 -13.32 8.11
C VAL A 62 6.28 -13.85 7.94
N LEU A 63 5.95 -14.38 6.77
CA LEU A 63 4.61 -14.91 6.45
C LEU A 63 4.27 -16.19 7.24
N ASP A 64 5.29 -16.97 7.62
CA ASP A 64 5.14 -18.21 8.41
C ASP A 64 4.99 -17.96 9.92
N ARG A 65 5.17 -16.71 10.40
CA ARG A 65 5.07 -16.42 11.83
C ARG A 65 3.68 -16.73 12.35
N ALA A 66 3.64 -17.48 13.45
CA ALA A 66 2.42 -17.66 14.21
C ALA A 66 1.95 -16.32 14.82
N GLY A 67 0.67 -16.00 14.65
CA GLY A 67 0.06 -14.81 15.24
C GLY A 67 -0.79 -14.03 14.25
N ARG A 68 -1.16 -12.82 14.66
CA ARG A 68 -1.91 -11.89 13.82
C ARG A 68 -0.95 -11.22 12.82
N PRO A 69 -1.30 -11.14 11.53
CA PRO A 69 -0.60 -10.30 10.56
C PRO A 69 -0.37 -8.88 11.05
N ASP A 70 0.78 -8.34 10.70
CA ASP A 70 1.28 -7.03 11.10
C ASP A 70 1.90 -6.27 9.91
N GLU A 71 2.55 -5.14 10.18
CA GLU A 71 3.19 -4.35 9.13
C GLU A 71 4.33 -5.11 8.41
N ALA A 72 5.03 -6.01 9.11
CA ALA A 72 6.04 -6.86 8.48
C ALA A 72 5.40 -7.80 7.47
N THR A 73 4.22 -8.33 7.78
CA THR A 73 3.43 -9.16 6.87
C THR A 73 3.09 -8.41 5.59
N LEU A 74 2.68 -7.14 5.68
CA LEU A 74 2.40 -6.30 4.51
C LEU A 74 3.66 -6.01 3.68
N ARG A 75 4.81 -5.80 4.33
CA ARG A 75 6.11 -5.65 3.65
C ARG A 75 6.52 -6.91 2.91
N ALA A 76 6.36 -8.07 3.55
CA ALA A 76 6.61 -9.37 2.94
C ALA A 76 5.72 -9.60 1.72
N LEU A 77 4.43 -9.28 1.82
CA LEU A 77 3.49 -9.37 0.70
C LEU A 77 3.92 -8.46 -0.46
N GLY A 78 4.19 -7.18 -0.20
CA GLY A 78 4.65 -6.24 -1.24
C GLY A 78 5.96 -6.69 -1.91
N LEU A 79 6.89 -7.24 -1.13
CA LEU A 79 8.11 -7.83 -1.68
C LEU A 79 7.80 -9.01 -2.61
N VAL A 80 6.98 -9.96 -2.17
CA VAL A 80 6.68 -11.16 -2.97
C VAL A 80 5.99 -10.77 -4.28
N LEU A 81 5.01 -9.85 -4.24
CA LEU A 81 4.36 -9.31 -5.44
C LEU A 81 5.38 -8.71 -6.42
N ARG A 82 6.33 -7.92 -5.91
CA ARG A 82 7.40 -7.36 -6.72
C ARG A 82 8.29 -8.42 -7.34
N VAL A 83 8.70 -9.41 -6.57
CA VAL A 83 9.65 -10.44 -7.05
C VAL A 83 8.97 -11.42 -8.01
N VAL A 84 7.73 -11.84 -7.74
CA VAL A 84 7.01 -12.79 -8.62
C VAL A 84 6.71 -12.20 -9.99
N SER A 85 6.51 -10.88 -10.06
CA SER A 85 6.20 -10.18 -11.31
C SER A 85 7.42 -9.78 -12.13
N ARG A 86 8.65 -9.86 -11.60
CA ARG A 86 9.87 -9.48 -12.33
C ARG A 86 10.07 -10.22 -13.65
N THR A 87 9.67 -11.49 -13.70
CA THR A 87 9.80 -12.33 -14.90
C THR A 87 8.55 -12.30 -15.78
N ASP A 88 7.49 -11.60 -15.38
CA ASP A 88 6.30 -11.47 -16.22
C ASP A 88 6.62 -10.57 -17.42
N PRO A 89 6.16 -10.90 -18.65
CA PRO A 89 6.50 -10.10 -19.82
C PRO A 89 5.67 -8.82 -19.96
N ALA A 90 4.67 -8.58 -19.09
CA ALA A 90 3.67 -7.54 -19.28
C ALA A 90 3.47 -6.63 -18.05
N LEU A 91 3.61 -7.16 -16.84
CA LEU A 91 3.28 -6.46 -15.61
C LEU A 91 4.44 -6.44 -14.62
N ARG A 92 4.58 -5.33 -13.91
CA ARG A 92 5.37 -5.20 -12.69
C ARG A 92 4.41 -4.83 -11.57
N LEU A 93 4.44 -5.59 -10.48
CA LEU A 93 3.59 -5.38 -9.33
C LEU A 93 4.39 -4.71 -8.22
N ALA A 94 3.75 -3.76 -7.53
CA ALA A 94 4.14 -3.26 -6.23
C ALA A 94 3.08 -3.67 -5.20
N GLY A 95 3.28 -3.32 -3.92
CA GLY A 95 2.26 -3.59 -2.90
C GLY A 95 0.93 -2.94 -3.25
N ASP A 96 0.98 -1.71 -3.77
CA ASP A 96 -0.18 -0.86 -4.01
C ASP A 96 -0.18 -0.22 -5.39
N ASP A 97 0.62 -0.74 -6.32
CA ASP A 97 0.60 -0.29 -7.70
C ASP A 97 0.86 -1.41 -8.71
N VAL A 98 0.44 -1.16 -9.95
CA VAL A 98 0.75 -1.98 -11.11
C VAL A 98 1.28 -1.09 -12.21
N GLU A 99 2.44 -1.47 -12.71
CA GLU A 99 3.07 -0.87 -13.87
C GLU A 99 3.02 -1.84 -15.04
N LEU A 100 2.76 -1.31 -16.24
CA LEU A 100 2.92 -2.07 -17.47
C LEU A 100 4.40 -2.04 -17.86
N VAL A 101 4.96 -3.17 -18.26
CA VAL A 101 6.34 -3.26 -18.77
C VAL A 101 6.50 -2.41 -20.02
N GLU A 102 5.47 -2.35 -20.85
CA GLU A 102 5.40 -1.54 -22.06
C GLU A 102 4.11 -0.70 -22.02
N GLY A 103 4.25 0.62 -22.20
CA GLY A 103 3.11 1.53 -22.29
C GLY A 103 2.66 2.09 -20.94
N SER A 104 1.38 2.42 -20.84
CA SER A 104 0.75 3.06 -19.68
C SER A 104 -0.63 2.47 -19.42
N THR A 105 -1.00 2.35 -18.14
CA THR A 105 -2.34 1.96 -17.71
C THR A 105 -3.43 2.98 -18.08
N GLU A 106 -3.05 4.17 -18.56
CA GLU A 106 -3.95 5.18 -19.13
C GLU A 106 -4.37 4.88 -20.58
N SER A 107 -3.72 3.92 -21.22
CA SER A 107 -4.09 3.50 -22.58
C SER A 107 -4.77 2.14 -22.55
N SER A 108 -6.00 2.09 -23.05
CA SER A 108 -6.77 0.86 -23.17
C SER A 108 -6.04 -0.18 -24.03
N ALA A 109 -5.38 0.26 -25.11
CA ALA A 109 -4.60 -0.61 -25.98
C ALA A 109 -3.44 -1.29 -25.23
N HIS A 110 -2.70 -0.53 -24.41
CA HIS A 110 -1.61 -1.07 -23.59
C HIS A 110 -2.14 -2.02 -22.51
N VAL A 111 -3.24 -1.67 -21.83
CA VAL A 111 -3.87 -2.54 -20.83
C VAL A 111 -4.32 -3.86 -21.44
N VAL A 112 -4.97 -3.83 -22.62
CA VAL A 112 -5.41 -5.03 -23.34
C VAL A 112 -4.21 -5.87 -23.78
N ALA A 113 -3.16 -5.24 -24.32
CA ALA A 113 -1.94 -5.94 -24.71
C ALA A 113 -1.25 -6.60 -23.50
N ALA A 114 -1.21 -5.92 -22.36
CA ALA A 114 -0.64 -6.46 -21.13
C ALA A 114 -1.48 -7.63 -20.58
N ALA A 115 -2.80 -7.50 -20.58
CA ALA A 115 -3.73 -8.57 -20.18
C ALA A 115 -3.57 -9.85 -21.02
N ALA A 116 -3.29 -9.72 -22.32
CA ALA A 116 -3.08 -10.85 -23.22
C ALA A 116 -1.69 -11.51 -23.09
N ARG A 117 -0.69 -10.77 -22.60
CA ARG A 117 0.71 -11.22 -22.48
C ARG A 117 1.07 -11.75 -21.11
N THR A 118 0.44 -11.23 -20.06
CA THR A 118 0.76 -11.63 -18.68
C THR A 118 0.42 -13.10 -18.45
N ARG A 119 1.26 -13.77 -17.66
CA ARG A 119 1.02 -15.13 -17.17
C ARG A 119 0.74 -15.18 -15.67
N LEU A 120 0.75 -14.02 -15.02
CA LEU A 120 0.56 -13.92 -13.58
C LEU A 120 -0.81 -14.45 -13.15
N PHE A 121 -1.82 -14.39 -14.02
CA PHE A 121 -3.21 -14.71 -13.68
C PHE A 121 -3.73 -16.00 -14.33
N ASP A 122 -2.86 -16.83 -14.94
CA ASP A 122 -3.29 -18.00 -15.73
C ASP A 122 -4.18 -18.98 -14.95
N GLN A 123 -3.89 -19.18 -13.66
CA GLN A 123 -4.69 -20.09 -12.84
C GLN A 123 -6.05 -19.47 -12.47
N GLU A 124 -6.06 -18.16 -12.20
CA GLU A 124 -7.27 -17.43 -11.84
C GLU A 124 -8.21 -17.27 -13.05
N THR A 125 -7.66 -17.05 -14.25
CA THR A 125 -8.44 -17.02 -15.49
C THR A 125 -8.96 -18.40 -15.88
N ALA A 126 -8.20 -19.48 -15.62
CA ALA A 126 -8.71 -20.84 -15.80
C ALA A 126 -9.91 -21.15 -14.89
N VAL A 127 -9.89 -20.70 -13.64
CA VAL A 127 -11.05 -20.79 -12.73
C VAL A 127 -12.21 -19.96 -13.26
N ALA A 128 -11.96 -18.74 -13.74
CA ALA A 128 -12.99 -17.86 -14.29
C ALA A 128 -13.65 -18.46 -15.55
N ALA A 129 -12.89 -19.15 -16.40
CA ALA A 129 -13.40 -19.79 -17.61
C ALA A 129 -14.44 -20.89 -17.34
N GLY A 130 -14.39 -21.51 -16.16
CA GLY A 130 -15.34 -22.54 -15.72
C GLY A 130 -16.59 -21.99 -15.00
N LEU A 131 -16.80 -20.68 -15.00
CA LEU A 131 -17.95 -20.06 -14.36
C LEU A 131 -19.19 -20.11 -15.26
N ASP A 132 -20.30 -20.56 -14.70
CA ASP A 132 -21.59 -20.61 -15.38
C ASP A 132 -22.47 -19.39 -15.07
N GLY A 133 -23.07 -18.81 -16.11
CA GLY A 133 -24.05 -17.74 -16.01
C GLY A 133 -23.46 -16.31 -15.93
N PRO A 134 -24.31 -15.29 -15.72
CA PRO A 134 -23.87 -13.90 -15.71
C PRO A 134 -22.92 -13.56 -14.53
N VAL A 135 -21.72 -13.09 -14.85
CA VAL A 135 -20.67 -12.72 -13.90
C VAL A 135 -20.72 -11.23 -13.59
N HIS A 136 -20.86 -10.87 -12.31
CA HIS A 136 -20.66 -9.50 -11.82
C HIS A 136 -19.20 -9.31 -11.43
N LEU A 137 -18.41 -8.75 -12.35
CA LEU A 137 -16.98 -8.54 -12.17
C LEU A 137 -16.73 -7.19 -11.49
N VAL A 138 -16.13 -7.22 -10.29
CA VAL A 138 -15.92 -6.06 -9.44
C VAL A 138 -14.59 -5.37 -9.78
N VAL A 139 -14.66 -4.14 -10.28
CA VAL A 139 -13.50 -3.29 -10.58
C VAL A 139 -13.59 -2.02 -9.73
N GLU A 140 -12.76 -1.99 -8.68
CA GLU A 140 -12.68 -0.93 -7.67
C GLU A 140 -11.55 0.07 -7.94
N THR A 141 -10.49 -0.35 -8.63
CA THR A 141 -9.35 0.49 -8.99
C THR A 141 -8.94 0.24 -10.45
N ASP A 142 -8.20 1.18 -11.01
CA ASP A 142 -7.54 1.08 -12.31
C ASP A 142 -6.52 -0.07 -12.36
N GLN A 143 -5.88 -0.38 -11.23
CA GLN A 143 -4.85 -1.42 -11.12
C GLN A 143 -5.41 -2.82 -11.44
N GLN A 144 -6.71 -3.05 -11.22
CA GLN A 144 -7.37 -4.31 -11.55
C GLN A 144 -7.62 -4.50 -13.06
N LEU A 145 -7.47 -3.47 -13.89
CA LEU A 145 -7.89 -3.53 -15.30
C LEU A 145 -7.21 -4.64 -16.11
N PRO A 146 -5.89 -4.89 -16.02
CA PRO A 146 -5.28 -6.00 -16.76
C PRO A 146 -5.90 -7.35 -16.39
N ALA A 147 -6.12 -7.58 -15.10
CA ALA A 147 -6.73 -8.82 -14.61
C ALA A 147 -8.22 -8.91 -15.00
N ALA A 148 -8.97 -7.81 -14.90
CA ALA A 148 -10.37 -7.75 -15.30
C ALA A 148 -10.57 -8.02 -16.80
N VAL A 149 -9.72 -7.45 -17.65
CA VAL A 149 -9.72 -7.71 -19.10
C VAL A 149 -9.40 -9.18 -19.40
N ALA A 150 -8.42 -9.76 -18.72
CA ALA A 150 -8.09 -11.18 -18.88
C ALA A 150 -9.26 -12.10 -18.47
N VAL A 151 -9.97 -11.77 -17.38
CA VAL A 151 -11.19 -12.48 -16.95
C VAL A 151 -12.32 -12.33 -17.97
N VAL A 152 -12.56 -11.12 -18.49
CA VAL A 152 -13.57 -10.88 -19.54
C VAL A 152 -13.28 -11.71 -20.79
N ALA A 153 -12.01 -11.83 -21.18
CA ALA A 153 -11.61 -12.58 -22.37
C ALA A 153 -11.96 -14.08 -22.27
N VAL A 154 -11.84 -14.67 -21.09
CA VAL A 154 -12.12 -16.11 -20.88
C VAL A 154 -13.59 -16.42 -20.54
N VAL A 155 -14.30 -15.49 -19.87
CA VAL A 155 -15.74 -15.63 -19.56
C VAL A 155 -16.63 -15.28 -20.76
N GLY A 156 -16.14 -14.39 -21.62
CA GLY A 156 -16.89 -13.80 -22.72
C GLY A 156 -17.65 -12.53 -22.30
N ALA A 157 -17.44 -11.43 -23.03
CA ALA A 157 -17.95 -10.11 -22.66
C ALA A 157 -19.48 -10.04 -22.47
N SER A 158 -20.25 -10.77 -23.28
CA SER A 158 -21.73 -10.80 -23.17
C SER A 158 -22.23 -11.39 -21.85
N ASN A 159 -21.43 -12.22 -21.19
CA ASN A 159 -21.74 -12.82 -19.89
C ASN A 159 -21.28 -11.95 -18.71
N VAL A 160 -20.54 -10.87 -18.95
CA VAL A 160 -19.98 -10.03 -17.89
C VAL A 160 -20.80 -8.76 -17.66
N VAL A 161 -21.03 -8.46 -16.40
CA VAL A 161 -21.51 -7.19 -15.87
C VAL A 161 -20.38 -6.55 -15.08
N LEU A 162 -19.78 -5.49 -15.59
CA LEU A 162 -18.82 -4.68 -14.85
C LEU A 162 -19.55 -3.90 -13.76
N CYS A 163 -19.02 -3.98 -12.55
CA CYS A 163 -19.52 -3.30 -11.36
C CYS A 163 -18.35 -2.86 -10.48
N GLY A 164 -18.62 -2.22 -9.35
CA GLY A 164 -17.57 -1.60 -8.53
C GLY A 164 -17.37 -0.12 -8.87
N ARG A 165 -16.60 0.57 -8.02
CA ARG A 165 -16.49 2.04 -8.07
C ARG A 165 -15.82 2.56 -9.32
N PHE A 166 -14.69 1.97 -9.68
CA PHE A 166 -13.94 2.39 -10.85
C PHE A 166 -14.76 2.14 -12.11
N ALA A 167 -15.40 0.96 -12.22
CA ALA A 167 -16.31 0.67 -13.34
C ALA A 167 -17.45 1.69 -13.47
N ARG A 168 -18.08 2.06 -12.34
CA ARG A 168 -19.16 3.06 -12.31
C ARG A 168 -18.67 4.45 -12.72
N ALA A 169 -17.60 4.94 -12.09
CA ALA A 169 -17.07 6.28 -12.34
C ALA A 169 -16.54 6.45 -13.77
N HIS A 170 -16.06 5.37 -14.39
CA HIS A 170 -15.37 5.41 -15.68
C HIS A 170 -16.09 4.61 -16.78
N ARG A 171 -17.39 4.35 -16.61
CA ARG A 171 -18.24 3.61 -17.56
C ARG A 171 -18.08 4.06 -19.01
N ALA A 172 -18.07 5.38 -19.25
CA ALA A 172 -17.97 5.93 -20.60
C ALA A 172 -16.62 5.60 -21.28
N ALA A 173 -15.52 5.60 -20.51
CA ALA A 173 -14.20 5.25 -21.02
C ALA A 173 -14.08 3.73 -21.25
N LEU A 174 -14.48 2.94 -20.26
CA LEU A 174 -14.47 1.48 -20.34
C LEU A 174 -15.34 0.95 -21.49
N GLY A 175 -16.49 1.59 -21.75
CA GLY A 175 -17.37 1.24 -22.86
C GLY A 175 -16.79 1.49 -24.26
N ARG A 176 -15.69 2.25 -24.39
CA ARG A 176 -14.96 2.44 -25.66
C ARG A 176 -13.86 1.41 -25.89
N VAL A 177 -13.50 0.63 -24.87
CA VAL A 177 -12.45 -0.38 -24.97
C VAL A 177 -12.97 -1.57 -25.77
N ALA A 178 -12.36 -1.85 -26.92
CA ALA A 178 -12.81 -2.90 -27.83
C ALA A 178 -12.88 -4.29 -27.18
N ALA A 179 -11.93 -4.62 -26.30
CA ALA A 179 -11.92 -5.90 -25.57
C ALA A 179 -13.08 -6.05 -24.57
N LEU A 180 -13.75 -4.94 -24.22
CA LEU A 180 -14.92 -4.91 -23.34
C LEU A 180 -16.22 -4.73 -24.15
N ALA A 181 -16.18 -4.79 -25.48
CA ALA A 181 -17.37 -4.67 -26.30
C ALA A 181 -18.38 -5.78 -25.97
N GLY A 182 -19.58 -5.39 -25.54
CA GLY A 182 -20.64 -6.30 -25.14
C GLY A 182 -20.77 -6.53 -23.63
N VAL A 183 -19.85 -6.02 -22.80
CA VAL A 183 -20.05 -6.02 -21.34
C VAL A 183 -21.21 -5.12 -20.96
N ARG A 184 -21.95 -5.51 -19.94
CA ARG A 184 -22.95 -4.65 -19.30
C ARG A 184 -22.34 -3.93 -18.11
N PHE A 185 -23.01 -2.89 -17.63
CA PHE A 185 -22.59 -2.14 -16.44
C PHE A 185 -23.71 -2.12 -15.41
N ALA A 186 -23.36 -2.24 -14.14
CA ALA A 186 -24.28 -2.07 -13.02
C ALA A 186 -23.75 -1.00 -12.06
N ASP A 187 -24.66 -0.17 -11.53
CA ASP A 187 -24.36 0.87 -10.53
C ASP A 187 -24.25 0.29 -9.11
N TRP A 188 -23.77 -0.94 -9.00
CA TRP A 188 -23.57 -1.66 -7.74
C TRP A 188 -22.08 -1.81 -7.45
N SER A 189 -21.70 -1.75 -6.18
CA SER A 189 -20.35 -2.01 -5.67
C SER A 189 -20.50 -2.69 -4.31
N PRO A 190 -19.70 -3.74 -4.01
CA PRO A 190 -19.75 -4.36 -2.71
C PRO A 190 -19.27 -3.37 -1.63
N ARG A 191 -19.79 -3.54 -0.42
CA ARG A 191 -19.16 -2.94 0.76
C ARG A 191 -17.89 -3.73 1.10
N TRP A 192 -16.97 -3.09 1.80
CA TRP A 192 -15.68 -3.71 2.16
C TRP A 192 -15.52 -3.75 3.67
N ARG A 193 -14.83 -4.78 4.14
CA ARG A 193 -14.40 -4.92 5.53
C ARG A 193 -12.95 -5.36 5.58
N LEU A 194 -12.25 -5.04 6.65
CA LEU A 194 -10.96 -5.66 6.91
C LEU A 194 -11.11 -7.18 7.03
N GLY A 195 -10.17 -7.93 6.47
CA GLY A 195 -10.15 -9.38 6.59
C GLY A 195 -10.03 -9.81 8.06
N ALA A 196 -10.62 -10.95 8.40
CA ALA A 196 -10.65 -11.44 9.79
C ALA A 196 -9.25 -11.68 10.38
N ALA A 197 -8.26 -11.97 9.52
CA ALA A 197 -6.86 -12.06 9.92
C ALA A 197 -6.31 -10.71 10.40
N TRP A 198 -6.79 -9.60 9.84
CA TRP A 198 -6.34 -8.24 10.18
C TRP A 198 -7.12 -7.60 11.30
N SER A 199 -8.34 -8.05 11.60
CA SER A 199 -9.15 -7.61 12.74
C SER A 199 -10.12 -8.72 13.17
N PRO A 200 -10.08 -9.18 14.43
CA PRO A 200 -11.00 -10.21 14.92
C PRO A 200 -12.44 -9.68 15.03
N GLU A 201 -12.59 -8.38 15.28
CA GLU A 201 -13.87 -7.70 15.25
C GLU A 201 -14.17 -7.22 13.83
N PRO A 202 -15.45 -7.26 13.38
CA PRO A 202 -15.84 -6.70 12.10
C PRO A 202 -15.53 -5.19 12.05
N VAL A 203 -14.61 -4.81 11.16
CA VAL A 203 -14.27 -3.41 10.90
C VAL A 203 -14.60 -3.11 9.45
N ARG A 204 -15.54 -2.19 9.22
CA ARG A 204 -15.84 -1.71 7.88
C ARG A 204 -14.64 -0.94 7.32
N TRP A 205 -14.34 -1.16 6.06
CA TRP A 205 -13.35 -0.38 5.32
C TRP A 205 -14.05 0.73 4.55
N ALA A 206 -13.73 1.99 4.86
CA ALA A 206 -14.30 3.17 4.25
C ALA A 206 -13.24 3.92 3.43
N ARG A 207 -13.59 4.25 2.19
CA ARG A 207 -12.86 5.11 1.25
C ARG A 207 -13.59 6.43 0.99
N HIS A 208 -14.88 6.49 1.33
CA HIS A 208 -15.71 7.71 1.27
C HIS A 208 -16.56 7.87 2.53
N ALA A 209 -17.01 9.10 2.76
CA ALA A 209 -17.84 9.43 3.91
C ALA A 209 -19.18 8.68 3.96
N ASP A 210 -19.79 8.41 2.80
CA ASP A 210 -21.09 7.73 2.68
C ASP A 210 -21.05 6.24 3.03
N GLU A 211 -19.86 5.66 3.19
CA GLU A 211 -19.67 4.29 3.66
C GLU A 211 -19.64 4.18 5.19
N VAL A 212 -19.39 5.29 5.86
CA VAL A 212 -19.29 5.36 7.31
C VAL A 212 -20.70 5.35 7.90
N VAL A 213 -20.99 4.33 8.70
CA VAL A 213 -22.29 4.19 9.39
C VAL A 213 -22.06 4.31 10.90
N PRO A 214 -22.70 5.28 11.58
CA PRO A 214 -22.61 5.40 13.04
C PRO A 214 -23.03 4.10 13.74
N GLY A 215 -22.27 3.70 14.76
CA GLY A 215 -22.46 2.44 15.50
C GLY A 215 -21.68 1.25 14.94
N ASP A 216 -21.19 1.33 13.69
CA ASP A 216 -20.31 0.31 13.10
C ASP A 216 -18.85 0.72 13.29
N ARG A 217 -18.00 -0.19 13.80
CA ARG A 217 -16.54 0.02 13.83
C ARG A 217 -16.01 0.16 12.41
N TRP A 218 -15.18 1.17 12.16
CA TRP A 218 -14.67 1.45 10.83
C TRP A 218 -13.22 1.92 10.84
N ALA A 219 -12.54 1.62 9.74
CA ALA A 219 -11.24 2.18 9.41
C ALA A 219 -11.28 2.70 7.96
N GLY A 220 -10.41 3.64 7.61
CA GLY A 220 -10.44 4.19 6.27
C GLY A 220 -9.22 4.95 5.80
N TRP A 221 -9.20 5.17 4.49
CA TRP A 221 -8.29 6.07 3.80
C TRP A 221 -9.11 7.11 3.06
N LEU A 222 -9.15 8.34 3.58
CA LEU A 222 -10.07 9.37 3.12
C LEU A 222 -9.32 10.56 2.50
N THR A 223 -10.04 11.32 1.68
CA THR A 223 -9.61 12.68 1.31
C THR A 223 -10.08 13.69 2.37
N PRO A 224 -9.51 14.90 2.42
CA PRO A 224 -10.04 15.97 3.26
C PRO A 224 -11.50 16.33 2.96
N ALA A 225 -11.96 16.20 1.70
CA ALA A 225 -13.36 16.40 1.36
C ALA A 225 -14.26 15.33 2.01
N ASP A 226 -13.87 14.06 1.93
CA ASP A 226 -14.57 12.97 2.63
C ASP A 226 -14.52 13.16 4.15
N LEU A 227 -13.37 13.59 4.67
CA LEU A 227 -13.15 13.80 6.10
C LEU A 227 -14.18 14.77 6.70
N GLY A 228 -14.42 15.89 6.02
CA GLY A 228 -15.40 16.91 6.45
C GLY A 228 -16.86 16.45 6.34
N ALA A 229 -17.15 15.38 5.60
CA ALA A 229 -18.49 14.84 5.39
C ALA A 229 -18.82 13.66 6.31
N VAL A 230 -17.85 13.13 7.08
CA VAL A 230 -18.10 12.04 8.04
C VAL A 230 -19.06 12.49 9.14
N PRO A 231 -20.15 11.75 9.42
CA PRO A 231 -21.07 12.08 10.51
C PRO A 231 -20.36 12.14 11.86
N GLY A 232 -20.58 13.20 12.64
CA GLY A 232 -19.92 13.42 13.93
C GLY A 232 -20.01 12.23 14.90
N ALA A 233 -21.17 11.57 14.93
CA ALA A 233 -21.42 10.41 15.79
C ALA A 233 -20.60 9.17 15.42
N ALA A 234 -20.06 9.07 14.20
CA ALA A 234 -19.27 7.91 13.79
C ALA A 234 -17.81 7.97 14.25
N TRP A 235 -17.32 9.13 14.72
CA TRP A 235 -15.91 9.29 15.11
C TRP A 235 -15.51 8.42 16.31
N SER A 236 -16.43 8.13 17.22
CA SER A 236 -16.19 7.21 18.34
C SER A 236 -15.93 5.77 17.90
N ASP A 237 -16.39 5.41 16.71
CA ASP A 237 -16.28 4.05 16.16
C ASP A 237 -15.07 3.91 15.20
N CYS A 238 -14.32 4.99 14.99
CA CYS A 238 -13.15 5.01 14.14
C CYS A 238 -11.94 4.33 14.81
N VAL A 239 -11.52 3.18 14.29
CA VAL A 239 -10.39 2.41 14.82
C VAL A 239 -9.07 2.65 14.08
N GLY A 240 -9.11 3.35 12.94
CA GLY A 240 -7.95 3.63 12.12
C GLY A 240 -8.27 4.57 10.96
N LEU A 241 -7.45 5.61 10.76
CA LEU A 241 -7.69 6.59 9.70
C LEU A 241 -6.37 7.11 9.14
N THR A 242 -6.27 7.07 7.82
CA THR A 242 -5.28 7.80 7.04
C THR A 242 -5.97 8.83 6.16
N VAL A 243 -5.39 10.02 6.06
CA VAL A 243 -5.87 11.08 5.17
C VAL A 243 -4.81 11.39 4.13
N ALA A 244 -5.19 11.36 2.84
CA ALA A 244 -4.32 11.78 1.74
C ALA A 244 -4.39 13.30 1.57
N ALA A 245 -3.32 14.01 1.91
CA ALA A 245 -3.28 15.47 1.93
C ALA A 245 -2.11 16.01 1.12
N THR A 246 -2.32 17.13 0.43
CA THR A 246 -1.30 17.89 -0.30
C THR A 246 -0.55 18.86 0.61
N ARG A 247 -1.23 19.37 1.66
CA ARG A 247 -0.67 20.28 2.65
C ARG A 247 -1.28 20.02 4.02
N CYS A 248 -0.49 20.24 5.07
CA CYS A 248 -0.92 20.18 6.45
C CYS A 248 -0.40 21.40 7.23
N ASP A 249 -1.30 22.17 7.83
CA ASP A 249 -1.02 23.38 8.58
C ASP A 249 -1.72 23.32 9.95
N GLY A 250 -0.97 22.94 10.99
CA GLY A 250 -1.55 22.54 12.27
C GLY A 250 -2.53 21.36 12.10
N ASP A 251 -3.79 21.60 12.46
CA ASP A 251 -4.89 20.63 12.30
C ASP A 251 -5.58 20.74 10.94
N LEU A 252 -5.24 21.72 10.10
CA LEU A 252 -5.86 21.85 8.77
C LEU A 252 -5.19 20.92 7.76
N LEU A 253 -5.98 20.08 7.11
CA LEU A 253 -5.56 19.18 6.03
C LEU A 253 -6.15 19.66 4.71
N VAL A 254 -5.34 19.77 3.66
CA VAL A 254 -5.78 20.20 2.32
C VAL A 254 -5.66 19.03 1.36
N GLY A 255 -6.72 18.77 0.60
CA GLY A 255 -6.83 17.63 -0.32
C GLY A 255 -6.23 17.89 -1.70
N ALA A 256 -6.21 16.86 -2.54
CA ALA A 256 -5.82 16.98 -3.95
C ALA A 256 -6.78 17.85 -4.76
N ASP A 257 -8.04 17.93 -4.32
CA ASP A 257 -9.08 18.79 -4.87
C ASP A 257 -9.06 20.22 -4.32
N GLY A 258 -8.14 20.55 -3.40
CA GLY A 258 -8.04 21.84 -2.73
C GLY A 258 -9.05 22.04 -1.59
N THR A 259 -9.95 21.08 -1.36
CA THR A 259 -10.83 21.11 -0.18
C THR A 259 -9.99 21.01 1.08
N ALA A 260 -10.30 21.85 2.08
CA ALA A 260 -9.65 21.81 3.37
C ALA A 260 -10.61 21.29 4.45
N ALA A 261 -10.09 20.49 5.38
CA ALA A 261 -10.83 20.00 6.53
C ALA A 261 -9.96 20.00 7.78
N ALA A 262 -10.58 20.26 8.93
CA ALA A 262 -9.92 20.11 10.22
C ALA A 262 -9.71 18.62 10.54
N ALA A 263 -8.55 18.29 11.08
CA ALA A 263 -8.22 16.97 11.56
C ALA A 263 -9.13 16.63 12.77
N PRO A 264 -9.74 15.42 12.79
CA PRO A 264 -10.50 14.96 13.94
C PRO A 264 -9.57 14.70 15.14
N PHE A 265 -10.15 14.57 16.34
CA PHE A 265 -9.43 14.06 17.50
C PHE A 265 -9.76 12.58 17.75
N PRO A 266 -8.74 11.71 17.96
CA PRO A 266 -7.32 12.01 17.84
C PRO A 266 -6.89 12.16 16.37
N ALA A 267 -5.80 12.89 16.17
CA ALA A 267 -5.33 13.27 14.84
C ALA A 267 -5.04 12.03 13.95
N PRO A 268 -5.40 12.07 12.66
CA PRO A 268 -5.20 10.95 11.75
C PRO A 268 -3.72 10.84 11.32
N ALA A 269 -3.37 9.67 10.82
CA ALA A 269 -2.17 9.49 10.04
C ALA A 269 -2.34 10.18 8.67
N VAL A 270 -1.25 10.63 8.07
CA VAL A 270 -1.25 11.43 6.84
C VAL A 270 -0.38 10.78 5.78
N GLU A 271 -0.96 10.52 4.62
CA GLU A 271 -0.22 10.34 3.37
C GLU A 271 0.00 11.71 2.75
N LEU A 272 1.26 12.15 2.67
CA LEU A 272 1.61 13.42 2.06
C LEU A 272 1.77 13.25 0.54
N LEU A 273 0.96 13.96 -0.23
CA LEU A 273 1.00 13.97 -1.69
C LEU A 273 1.98 15.05 -2.18
N VAL A 274 3.00 14.65 -2.93
CA VAL A 274 4.12 15.51 -3.36
C VAL A 274 4.10 15.78 -4.86
N GLY A 275 4.60 16.95 -5.28
CA GLY A 275 4.53 17.40 -6.68
C GLY A 275 3.27 18.21 -7.00
N VAL A 276 2.65 18.80 -5.98
CA VAL A 276 1.49 19.69 -6.14
C VAL A 276 1.98 21.04 -6.71
N PRO A 277 1.37 21.55 -7.79
CA PRO A 277 1.70 22.88 -8.33
C PRO A 277 1.64 23.96 -7.24
N GLY A 278 2.73 24.74 -7.10
CA GLY A 278 2.86 25.79 -6.09
C GLY A 278 3.49 25.38 -4.75
N ILE A 279 3.75 24.09 -4.51
CA ILE A 279 4.39 23.61 -3.26
C ILE A 279 5.83 23.18 -3.53
N GLY A 280 6.79 23.88 -2.93
CA GLY A 280 8.22 23.61 -3.10
C GLY A 280 8.74 22.41 -2.29
N VAL A 281 9.92 21.90 -2.66
CA VAL A 281 10.58 20.77 -1.98
C VAL A 281 10.85 21.04 -0.49
N ASP A 282 11.18 22.29 -0.13
CA ASP A 282 11.45 22.68 1.26
C ASP A 282 10.19 22.62 2.12
N GLU A 283 9.06 23.08 1.59
CA GLU A 283 7.76 23.03 2.29
C GLU A 283 7.29 21.59 2.48
N VAL A 284 7.41 20.75 1.44
CA VAL A 284 7.13 19.30 1.52
C VAL A 284 8.01 18.64 2.58
N THR A 285 9.32 18.92 2.55
CA THR A 285 10.30 18.32 3.46
C THR A 285 10.03 18.74 4.91
N ALA A 286 9.73 20.03 5.15
CA ALA A 286 9.39 20.55 6.47
C ALA A 286 8.08 19.92 6.99
N THR A 287 7.07 19.79 6.14
CA THR A 287 5.78 19.16 6.49
C THR A 287 5.97 17.68 6.82
N ALA A 288 6.71 16.94 6.00
CA ALA A 288 7.02 15.54 6.25
C ALA A 288 7.82 15.34 7.55
N ALA A 289 8.80 16.21 7.82
CA ALA A 289 9.57 16.16 9.07
C ALA A 289 8.69 16.38 10.30
N ARG A 290 7.84 17.41 10.27
CA ARG A 290 6.89 17.69 11.35
C ARG A 290 5.94 16.50 11.59
N LEU A 291 5.31 15.99 10.53
CA LEU A 291 4.41 14.83 10.63
C LEU A 291 5.15 13.57 11.14
N ALA A 292 6.41 13.38 10.76
CA ALA A 292 7.22 12.26 11.24
C ALA A 292 7.52 12.39 12.75
N ASP A 293 7.84 13.60 13.23
CA ASP A 293 8.09 13.88 14.64
C ASP A 293 6.83 13.74 15.50
N GLU A 294 5.67 14.09 14.94
CA GLU A 294 4.34 13.85 15.53
C GLU A 294 3.91 12.37 15.47
N GLY A 295 4.65 11.51 14.75
CA GLY A 295 4.27 10.11 14.53
C GLY A 295 3.04 9.93 13.64
N ARG A 296 2.70 10.94 12.83
CA ARG A 296 1.53 10.98 11.95
C ARG A 296 1.88 10.76 10.48
N LEU A 297 3.14 10.85 10.08
CA LEU A 297 3.53 10.58 8.70
C LEU A 297 3.36 9.08 8.39
N ALA A 298 2.38 8.77 7.55
CA ALA A 298 2.00 7.42 7.17
C ALA A 298 2.53 7.03 5.80
N GLY A 299 2.65 7.99 4.88
CA GLY A 299 3.12 7.73 3.52
C GLY A 299 3.55 9.00 2.81
N ILE A 300 4.29 8.84 1.74
CA ILE A 300 4.64 9.91 0.80
C ILE A 300 4.31 9.37 -0.59
N GLY A 301 3.39 10.03 -1.30
CA GLY A 301 2.89 9.56 -2.59
C GLY A 301 2.93 10.68 -3.63
N PRO A 302 2.94 10.34 -4.93
CA PRO A 302 2.87 11.37 -5.96
C PRO A 302 1.49 12.05 -5.93
N PHE A 303 1.48 13.36 -6.10
CA PHE A 303 0.28 14.11 -6.40
C PHE A 303 -0.22 13.70 -7.78
N ARG A 304 -1.51 13.36 -7.86
CA ARG A 304 -2.17 12.98 -9.09
C ARG A 304 -3.45 13.81 -9.23
N LEU A 305 -3.55 14.58 -10.31
CA LEU A 305 -4.70 15.47 -10.51
C LEU A 305 -5.90 14.66 -11.03
N PRO A 306 -7.07 14.71 -10.37
CA PRO A 306 -8.27 14.02 -10.85
C PRO A 306 -8.68 14.47 -12.25
N ALA A 307 -9.20 13.54 -13.06
CA ALA A 307 -9.74 13.85 -14.38
C ALA A 307 -10.88 14.89 -14.29
N GLY A 308 -10.82 15.94 -15.12
CA GLY A 308 -11.82 17.02 -15.11
C GLY A 308 -11.60 18.08 -14.03
N ALA A 309 -10.47 18.04 -13.30
CA ALA A 309 -10.09 19.10 -12.38
C ALA A 309 -9.91 20.47 -13.08
N PRO A 310 -10.12 21.59 -12.35
CA PRO A 310 -9.91 22.93 -12.90
C PRO A 310 -8.47 23.14 -13.38
N SER A 311 -8.30 23.99 -14.40
CA SER A 311 -7.00 24.37 -14.97
C SER A 311 -6.13 25.28 -14.07
N HIS A 312 -6.52 25.44 -12.81
CA HIS A 312 -5.81 26.23 -11.80
C HIS A 312 -5.82 25.50 -10.45
N ARG A 313 -4.70 25.56 -9.73
CA ARG A 313 -4.50 24.97 -8.39
C ARG A 313 -3.69 25.90 -7.51
N LEU A 314 -4.22 26.21 -6.32
CA LEU A 314 -3.57 27.12 -5.35
C LEU A 314 -3.11 28.46 -5.97
N GLY A 315 -3.87 28.98 -6.94
CA GLY A 315 -3.51 30.21 -7.66
C GLY A 315 -2.51 30.03 -8.82
N HIS A 316 -2.04 28.81 -9.09
CA HIS A 316 -1.12 28.50 -10.17
C HIS A 316 -1.85 27.82 -11.35
N PRO A 317 -1.57 28.21 -12.61
CA PRO A 317 -2.08 27.49 -13.76
C PRO A 317 -1.48 26.08 -13.80
N VAL A 318 -2.30 25.13 -14.26
CA VAL A 318 -1.89 23.72 -14.41
C VAL A 318 -2.01 23.37 -15.89
N GLU A 319 -0.88 23.07 -16.52
CA GLU A 319 -0.86 22.54 -17.89
C GLU A 319 -1.12 21.05 -17.87
N ILE A 320 -2.09 20.62 -18.67
CA ILE A 320 -2.58 19.25 -18.71
C ILE A 320 -2.12 18.59 -20.01
N ASP A 321 -1.42 17.45 -19.93
CA ASP A 321 -1.20 16.62 -21.11
C ASP A 321 -2.53 15.94 -21.51
N ARG A 322 -2.94 16.18 -22.75
CA ARG A 322 -4.13 15.56 -23.36
C ARG A 322 -3.70 14.66 -24.52
N SER A 323 -2.88 13.66 -24.23
CA SER A 323 -2.55 12.62 -25.20
C SER A 323 -3.82 11.84 -25.59
N PRO A 324 -4.22 11.78 -26.87
CA PRO A 324 -5.37 10.98 -27.31
C PRO A 324 -5.17 9.47 -27.12
N ALA A 325 -3.93 9.03 -26.87
CA ALA A 325 -3.62 7.65 -26.52
C ALA A 325 -3.97 7.30 -25.05
N HIS A 326 -4.21 8.31 -24.21
CA HIS A 326 -4.64 8.17 -22.81
C HIS A 326 -6.18 8.18 -22.73
N ASP A 327 -6.79 7.13 -23.28
CA ASP A 327 -8.24 6.99 -23.38
C ASP A 327 -8.90 6.36 -22.15
N LEU A 328 -8.10 5.84 -21.21
CA LEU A 328 -8.53 5.41 -19.88
C LEU A 328 -8.21 6.48 -18.83
N PRO A 329 -9.19 6.86 -17.99
CA PRO A 329 -8.97 7.79 -16.91
C PRO A 329 -8.15 7.10 -15.81
N ARG A 330 -6.92 7.56 -15.63
CA ARG A 330 -6.14 7.31 -14.43
C ARG A 330 -5.98 8.62 -13.68
N TRP A 331 -5.25 9.55 -14.27
CA TRP A 331 -5.00 10.89 -13.73
C TRP A 331 -4.82 11.86 -14.88
N THR A 332 -4.77 13.15 -14.54
CA THR A 332 -4.39 14.18 -15.48
C THR A 332 -2.91 14.50 -15.27
N HIS A 333 -2.07 14.22 -16.27
CA HIS A 333 -0.65 14.56 -16.22
C HIS A 333 -0.48 16.07 -16.21
N VAL A 334 0.29 16.56 -15.24
CA VAL A 334 0.65 17.98 -15.12
C VAL A 334 2.04 18.17 -15.73
N VAL A 335 2.14 18.96 -16.79
CA VAL A 335 3.39 19.16 -17.57
C VAL A 335 4.08 20.48 -17.22
N GLY A 336 3.39 21.39 -16.50
CA GLY A 336 3.91 22.72 -16.22
C GLY A 336 3.31 23.38 -14.99
N GLY A 337 4.15 24.17 -14.30
CA GLY A 337 3.83 24.97 -13.11
C GLY A 337 5.10 25.21 -12.25
N PRO A 338 5.16 26.24 -11.40
CA PRO A 338 6.34 26.54 -10.56
C PRO A 338 6.59 25.52 -9.41
N ALA A 339 6.00 24.34 -9.47
CA ALA A 339 6.41 23.21 -8.63
C ALA A 339 6.33 21.92 -9.44
N GLY A 340 7.44 21.16 -9.46
CA GLY A 340 7.50 19.84 -10.09
C GLY A 340 8.91 19.43 -10.50
N ASP A 341 9.73 20.35 -10.99
CA ASP A 341 11.10 20.04 -11.39
C ASP A 341 11.99 19.90 -10.15
N GLY A 342 12.29 18.66 -9.75
CA GLY A 342 13.33 18.36 -8.76
C GLY A 342 12.89 17.67 -7.46
N ILE A 343 11.60 17.32 -7.29
CA ILE A 343 11.20 16.49 -6.14
C ILE A 343 11.50 15.02 -6.45
N ASP A 344 12.59 14.52 -5.88
CA ASP A 344 12.90 13.09 -5.87
C ASP A 344 12.08 12.39 -4.78
N LEU A 345 10.94 11.81 -5.18
CA LEU A 345 10.07 11.04 -4.30
C LEU A 345 10.80 9.86 -3.65
N ALA A 346 11.69 9.19 -4.38
CA ALA A 346 12.44 8.05 -3.86
C ALA A 346 13.40 8.49 -2.74
N ALA A 347 14.08 9.62 -2.92
CA ALA A 347 14.94 10.20 -1.89
C ALA A 347 14.15 10.63 -0.64
N LEU A 348 12.94 11.19 -0.79
CA LEU A 348 12.06 11.51 0.33
C LEU A 348 11.60 10.25 1.08
N VAL A 349 11.15 9.24 0.35
CA VAL A 349 10.72 7.95 0.93
C VAL A 349 11.88 7.26 1.65
N GLU A 350 13.09 7.25 1.09
CA GLU A 350 14.27 6.69 1.77
C GLU A 350 14.60 7.46 3.05
N ARG A 351 14.67 8.80 2.96
CA ARG A 351 15.00 9.68 4.10
C ARG A 351 14.03 9.51 5.26
N PHE A 352 12.72 9.51 4.99
CA PHE A 352 11.71 9.42 6.04
C PHE A 352 11.41 7.98 6.44
N GLY A 353 11.51 7.01 5.54
CA GLY A 353 11.35 5.58 5.81
C GLY A 353 12.38 5.02 6.81
N ALA A 354 13.54 5.68 6.94
CA ALA A 354 14.51 5.38 7.99
C ALA A 354 14.07 5.84 9.40
N ARG A 355 13.29 6.93 9.48
CA ARG A 355 12.84 7.57 10.74
C ARG A 355 11.48 7.04 11.21
N VAL A 356 10.56 6.84 10.27
CA VAL A 356 9.19 6.38 10.52
C VAL A 356 8.84 5.23 9.57
N PRO A 357 8.05 4.25 10.02
CA PRO A 357 7.51 3.21 9.17
C PRO A 357 6.45 3.82 8.28
N LEU A 358 6.88 4.24 7.09
CA LEU A 358 5.96 4.54 6.01
C LEU A 358 5.25 3.26 5.61
N TYR A 359 3.98 3.35 5.25
CA TYR A 359 3.20 2.21 4.83
C TYR A 359 3.86 1.49 3.66
N PRO A 360 3.89 0.14 3.68
CA PRO A 360 4.45 -0.66 2.59
C PRO A 360 3.58 -0.68 1.32
N GLY A 361 2.47 0.05 1.35
CA GLY A 361 1.52 0.27 0.27
C GLY A 361 0.21 0.84 0.83
N ARG A 362 -0.70 1.25 -0.05
CA ARG A 362 -2.08 1.66 0.25
C ARG A 362 -3.02 0.50 0.65
N PHE A 363 -2.55 -0.39 1.52
CA PHE A 363 -3.38 -1.45 2.11
C PHE A 363 -4.23 -0.92 3.25
N GLY A 364 -5.48 -1.37 3.35
CA GLY A 364 -6.43 -0.92 4.35
C GLY A 364 -6.01 -1.26 5.78
N ALA A 365 -5.33 -2.39 5.99
CA ALA A 365 -4.80 -2.73 7.31
C ALA A 365 -3.71 -1.75 7.81
N CYS A 366 -3.06 -1.00 6.92
CA CYS A 366 -2.09 0.04 7.31
C CYS A 366 -2.72 1.17 8.14
N CYS A 367 -4.01 1.45 7.92
CA CYS A 367 -4.71 2.54 8.59
C CYS A 367 -5.04 2.24 10.05
N LEU A 368 -4.99 0.97 10.46
CA LEU A 368 -5.18 0.60 11.86
C LEU A 368 -4.13 1.27 12.73
N ARG A 369 -4.56 1.84 13.86
CA ARG A 369 -3.63 2.47 14.79
C ARG A 369 -2.61 1.46 15.28
N ALA A 370 -1.33 1.75 15.04
CA ALA A 370 -0.24 0.92 15.52
C ALA A 370 -0.22 0.90 17.06
N GLY A 371 0.01 -0.30 17.62
CA GLY A 371 0.29 -0.45 19.05
C GLY A 371 1.66 0.10 19.44
N THR A 372 2.08 -0.15 20.68
CA THR A 372 3.44 0.16 21.11
C THR A 372 4.45 -0.60 20.25
N ARG A 373 5.44 0.11 19.69
CA ARG A 373 6.47 -0.54 18.88
C ARG A 373 7.36 -1.43 19.74
N PRO A 374 7.59 -2.69 19.34
CA PRO A 374 8.59 -3.50 20.00
C PRO A 374 9.99 -2.90 19.82
N PRO A 375 10.93 -3.21 20.74
CA PRO A 375 12.32 -2.77 20.62
C PRO A 375 13.01 -3.34 19.37
N TRP A 376 12.57 -4.50 18.89
CA TRP A 376 13.01 -5.13 17.65
C TRP A 376 12.08 -4.77 16.48
N GLU A 377 12.64 -4.42 15.33
CA GLU A 377 11.92 -4.17 14.08
C GLU A 377 11.21 -5.44 13.58
N PRO A 378 9.86 -5.50 13.56
CA PRO A 378 9.14 -6.68 13.12
C PRO A 378 9.51 -7.12 11.69
N ALA A 379 9.87 -6.18 10.81
CA ALA A 379 10.28 -6.49 9.44
C ALA A 379 11.72 -7.04 9.32
N ALA A 380 12.46 -7.16 10.41
CA ALA A 380 13.83 -7.67 10.44
C ALA A 380 13.88 -9.15 10.84
N VAL A 381 14.53 -9.98 10.02
CA VAL A 381 14.64 -11.44 10.19
C VAL A 381 16.04 -11.94 9.86
N VAL A 382 16.46 -12.99 10.56
CA VAL A 382 17.74 -13.67 10.31
C VAL A 382 17.50 -14.96 9.54
N VAL A 383 17.83 -14.95 8.24
CA VAL A 383 17.77 -16.12 7.36
C VAL A 383 19.19 -16.64 7.15
N ASP A 384 19.43 -17.92 7.42
CA ASP A 384 20.76 -18.54 7.38
C ASP A 384 21.80 -17.80 8.25
N SER A 385 22.66 -16.99 7.65
CA SER A 385 23.61 -16.10 8.34
C SER A 385 23.50 -14.66 7.84
N THR A 386 22.32 -14.24 7.37
CA THR A 386 22.06 -12.89 6.87
C THR A 386 20.91 -12.26 7.65
N LEU A 387 21.15 -11.06 8.19
CA LEU A 387 20.08 -10.24 8.72
C LEU A 387 19.48 -9.44 7.56
N VAL A 388 18.17 -9.59 7.36
CA VAL A 388 17.41 -8.90 6.34
C VAL A 388 16.37 -8.01 7.01
N ASN A 389 16.28 -6.76 6.61
CA ASN A 389 15.24 -5.84 7.03
C ASN A 389 14.35 -5.49 5.84
N LEU A 390 13.14 -6.06 5.80
CA LEU A 390 12.17 -5.85 4.71
C LEU A 390 11.65 -4.40 4.66
N ARG A 391 11.75 -3.63 5.75
CA ARG A 391 11.39 -2.20 5.74
C ARG A 391 12.39 -1.36 4.97
N THR A 392 13.67 -1.56 5.26
CA THR A 392 14.74 -0.73 4.68
C THR A 392 15.29 -1.30 3.38
N GLY A 393 14.92 -2.53 3.01
CA GLY A 393 15.48 -3.22 1.85
C GLY A 393 16.96 -3.55 2.01
N ARG A 394 17.48 -3.58 3.26
CA ARG A 394 18.89 -3.83 3.56
C ARG A 394 19.11 -5.26 4.02
N ALA A 395 20.25 -5.82 3.63
CA ALA A 395 20.72 -7.10 4.10
C ALA A 395 22.22 -7.01 4.42
N PHE A 396 22.66 -7.70 5.48
CA PHE A 396 24.09 -7.84 5.75
C PHE A 396 24.41 -9.19 6.40
N GLY A 397 25.60 -9.70 6.08
CA GLY A 397 26.09 -10.96 6.59
C GLY A 397 26.43 -10.86 8.08
N LEU A 398 25.98 -11.84 8.84
CA LEU A 398 26.36 -12.11 10.21
C LEU A 398 27.44 -13.20 10.22
N HIS A 399 28.39 -13.07 11.13
CA HIS A 399 29.28 -14.20 11.42
C HIS A 399 28.43 -15.39 11.93
N PRO A 400 28.70 -16.65 11.54
CA PRO A 400 27.86 -17.80 11.90
C PRO A 400 27.63 -17.98 13.41
N ARG A 401 28.59 -17.55 14.24
CA ARG A 401 28.47 -17.56 15.71
C ARG A 401 27.55 -16.46 16.27
N LEU A 402 27.31 -15.39 15.52
CA LEU A 402 26.43 -14.28 15.93
C LEU A 402 24.98 -14.53 15.52
N ALA A 403 24.73 -15.23 14.40
CA ALA A 403 23.38 -15.47 13.90
C ALA A 403 22.41 -16.09 14.95
N PRO A 404 22.79 -17.11 15.74
CA PRO A 404 21.92 -17.65 16.78
C PRO A 404 21.62 -16.65 17.91
N LEU A 405 22.58 -15.78 18.26
CA LEU A 405 22.39 -14.77 19.30
C LEU A 405 21.43 -13.66 18.83
N VAL A 406 21.57 -13.24 17.57
CA VAL A 406 20.68 -12.23 16.97
C VAL A 406 19.26 -12.78 16.79
N ARG A 407 19.10 -14.08 16.47
CA ARG A 407 17.77 -14.73 16.45
C ARG A 407 17.08 -14.70 17.80
N ARG A 408 17.77 -15.14 18.86
CA ARG A 408 17.25 -15.10 20.24
C ARG A 408 16.87 -13.67 20.65
N LEU A 409 17.68 -12.68 20.26
CA LEU A 409 17.36 -11.27 20.50
C LEU A 409 16.07 -10.84 19.76
N ALA A 410 15.90 -11.25 18.49
CA ALA A 410 14.70 -10.98 17.70
C ALA A 410 13.43 -11.62 18.29
N GLU A 411 13.58 -12.77 18.94
CA GLU A 411 12.52 -13.47 19.67
C GLU A 411 12.20 -12.82 21.03
N GLY A 412 12.91 -11.75 21.40
CA GLY A 412 12.70 -10.99 22.63
C GLY A 412 13.44 -11.54 23.85
N GLU A 413 14.40 -12.44 23.65
CA GLU A 413 15.15 -13.01 24.77
C GLU A 413 16.10 -11.99 25.40
N ARG A 414 15.87 -11.69 26.69
CA ARG A 414 16.72 -10.79 27.46
C ARG A 414 18.09 -11.44 27.69
N GLY A 415 19.16 -10.65 27.51
CA GLY A 415 20.52 -11.16 27.70
C GLY A 415 21.04 -12.05 26.57
N ALA A 416 20.35 -12.12 25.42
CA ALA A 416 20.80 -12.92 24.26
C ALA A 416 22.24 -12.59 23.83
N LEU A 417 22.70 -11.36 24.05
CA LEU A 417 24.06 -10.91 23.73
C LEU A 417 25.05 -10.98 24.91
N ASP A 418 24.63 -11.45 26.09
CA ASP A 418 25.49 -11.55 27.28
C ASP A 418 26.75 -12.42 27.11
N PRO A 419 26.74 -13.49 26.29
CA PRO A 419 27.95 -14.26 25.99
C PRO A 419 29.03 -13.46 25.25
N LEU A 420 28.72 -12.28 24.71
CA LEU A 420 29.68 -11.44 23.99
C LEU A 420 30.43 -10.50 24.97
N PRO A 421 31.74 -10.30 24.76
CA PRO A 421 32.49 -9.22 25.39
C PRO A 421 31.82 -7.87 25.14
N GLU A 422 31.86 -6.97 26.12
CA GLU A 422 31.18 -5.66 26.10
C GLU A 422 31.46 -4.87 24.80
N ALA A 423 32.73 -4.72 24.40
CA ALA A 423 33.09 -4.01 23.17
C ALA A 423 32.42 -4.59 21.91
N ARG A 424 32.28 -5.93 21.83
CA ARG A 424 31.60 -6.60 20.70
C ARG A 424 30.10 -6.44 20.76
N ARG A 425 29.53 -6.45 21.98
CA ARG A 425 28.11 -6.19 22.20
C ARG A 425 27.73 -4.78 21.75
N THR A 426 28.48 -3.77 22.18
CA THR A 426 28.29 -2.38 21.76
C THR A 426 28.39 -2.23 20.24
N THR A 427 29.46 -2.78 19.64
CA THR A 427 29.65 -2.72 18.18
C THR A 427 28.47 -3.37 17.42
N LEU A 428 27.98 -4.52 17.89
CA LEU A 428 26.85 -5.21 17.27
C LEU A 428 25.55 -4.42 17.45
N THR A 429 25.27 -3.89 18.64
CA THR A 429 24.10 -3.03 18.89
C THR A 429 24.12 -1.80 17.98
N ASP A 430 25.25 -1.10 17.87
CA ASP A 430 25.41 0.07 17.00
C ASP A 430 25.18 -0.29 15.52
N GLN A 431 25.56 -1.50 15.10
CA GLN A 431 25.28 -1.98 13.75
C GLN A 431 23.80 -2.29 13.55
N LEU A 432 23.14 -2.93 14.51
CA LEU A 432 21.71 -3.24 14.47
C LEU A 432 20.85 -1.96 14.49
N GLU A 433 21.22 -0.96 15.29
CA GLU A 433 20.57 0.36 15.32
C GLU A 433 20.75 1.10 13.99
N ARG A 434 21.97 1.16 13.44
CA ARG A 434 22.20 1.77 12.11
C ARG A 434 21.49 1.05 10.97
N ALA A 435 21.25 -0.25 11.11
CA ALA A 435 20.43 -1.02 10.18
C ALA A 435 18.92 -0.81 10.37
N GLY A 436 18.51 -0.04 11.38
CA GLY A 436 17.12 0.20 11.72
C GLY A 436 16.41 -1.04 12.27
N VAL A 437 17.16 -1.95 12.89
CA VAL A 437 16.64 -3.21 13.44
C VAL A 437 16.32 -3.10 14.92
N LEU A 438 17.12 -2.34 15.67
CA LEU A 438 16.82 -1.98 17.05
C LEU A 438 16.32 -0.54 17.10
N THR A 439 15.21 -0.32 17.79
CA THR A 439 14.76 1.03 18.13
C THR A 439 15.55 1.47 19.37
N PRO A 440 16.28 2.59 19.32
CA PRO A 440 16.96 3.09 20.50
C PRO A 440 15.92 3.33 21.60
N ALA A 441 16.21 2.89 22.82
CA ALA A 441 15.32 3.15 23.95
C ALA A 441 15.07 4.66 24.02
N ARG A 442 13.84 5.11 23.75
CA ARG A 442 13.50 6.52 23.97
C ARG A 442 13.81 6.80 25.44
N PRO A 443 14.58 7.87 25.76
CA PRO A 443 14.74 8.28 27.14
C PRO A 443 13.34 8.44 27.73
N SER A 444 13.11 7.84 28.90
CA SER A 444 11.83 8.00 29.59
C SER A 444 11.54 9.49 29.72
N PRO A 445 10.29 9.93 29.49
CA PRO A 445 9.92 11.33 29.68
C PRO A 445 10.27 11.71 31.13
N GLY A 446 11.35 12.47 31.31
CA GLY A 446 11.94 12.76 32.62
C GLY A 446 13.45 12.55 32.75
N THR A 447 14.14 12.00 31.74
CA THR A 447 15.63 11.99 31.76
C THR A 447 16.14 13.31 31.16
N PRO A 448 16.76 14.21 31.94
CA PRO A 448 17.27 15.46 31.40
C PRO A 448 18.39 15.17 30.39
N LEU A 449 18.32 15.80 29.22
CA LEU A 449 19.42 15.81 28.25
C LEU A 449 20.69 16.34 28.94
N PRO A 450 21.87 15.74 28.70
CA PRO A 450 23.11 16.29 29.22
C PRO A 450 23.27 17.71 28.71
N ALA A 451 23.47 18.64 29.64
CA ALA A 451 23.64 20.05 29.32
C ALA A 451 24.79 20.21 28.32
N ALA A 452 24.52 20.94 27.22
CA ALA A 452 25.56 21.32 26.27
C ALA A 452 26.70 22.01 27.03
N PRO A 453 27.98 21.72 26.69
CA PRO A 453 29.11 22.38 27.33
C PRO A 453 28.98 23.87 27.09
N ARG A 454 28.86 24.64 28.18
CA ARG A 454 28.93 26.09 28.13
C ARG A 454 30.34 26.43 27.69
N GLY A 455 30.48 26.99 26.49
CA GLY A 455 31.72 27.62 26.07
C GLY A 455 32.05 28.73 27.06
N GLU A 456 33.21 28.63 27.70
CA GLU A 456 33.80 29.74 28.42
C GLU A 456 34.29 30.77 27.41
N SER A 457 33.93 32.03 27.69
CA SER A 457 34.16 33.24 26.90
C SER A 457 35.63 33.59 26.74
#